data_AF-A0A7G8PSH4-F1
#
_entry.id   AF-A0A7G8PSH4-F1
#
_cell.length_a   1.000
_cell.length_b   1.000
_cell.length_c   1.000
_cell.angle_alpha   90.00
_cell.angle_beta   90.00
_cell.angle_gamma   90.00
#
_symmetry.space_group_name_H-M   'P 1'
#
loop_
_entity.id
_entity.type
_entity.pdbx_description
1 polymer ?
#
loop_
_entity_poly.entity_id
_entity_poly.type
_entity_poly.pdbx_seq_one_letter_code
_entity_poly.pdbx_strand_id
1 'polypeptide(L)'
;MKIHMQVKNSLWMRMIVMCICLGSYAQQNNDQTMYTLEQAQAFAESETVLQEWFKDMETPGITILDGEMIFSKEALKLIEDVAYRKSIYKKDSYTFTDVKSSLEKLELQKAFWQMIGLYPENKEAILQYIYAYDGVIPTDKVVTASFYTYAFFDPEITTIKNGKPEVLRPDIFEEYLRRTNEIVSYIKYFRTVSEEN
;
A
#
# COMPACT_ATOMS: atom_id res chain seq x y z
N MET A 1 -38.30 -11.60 -7.76
CA MET A 1 -37.99 -10.38 -8.52
C MET A 1 -36.58 -10.55 -9.08
N LYS A 2 -36.42 -10.74 -10.39
CA LYS A 2 -35.12 -10.99 -11.03
C LYS A 2 -34.50 -9.65 -11.40
N ILE A 3 -33.27 -9.40 -10.96
CA ILE A 3 -32.54 -8.17 -11.31
C ILE A 3 -31.43 -8.59 -12.29
N HIS A 4 -31.47 -8.04 -13.50
CA HIS A 4 -30.41 -8.19 -14.48
C HIS A 4 -29.40 -7.05 -14.27
N MET A 5 -28.15 -7.40 -13.92
CA MET A 5 -27.04 -6.47 -13.94
C MET A 5 -26.03 -6.95 -14.99
N GLN A 6 -25.90 -6.20 -16.09
CA GLN A 6 -24.85 -6.42 -17.08
C GLN A 6 -23.57 -5.76 -16.59
N VAL A 7 -22.61 -6.55 -16.11
CA VAL A 7 -21.28 -6.05 -15.78
C VAL A 7 -20.40 -6.12 -17.03
N LYS A 8 -19.86 -4.97 -17.41
CA LYS A 8 -18.96 -4.81 -18.56
C LYS A 8 -17.72 -5.69 -18.36
N ASN A 9 -17.43 -6.51 -19.35
CA ASN A 9 -16.40 -7.55 -19.36
C ASN A 9 -14.99 -6.91 -19.25
N SER A 10 -14.53 -6.68 -18.03
CA SER A 10 -13.22 -6.09 -17.71
C SER A 10 -12.25 -7.22 -17.32
N LEU A 11 -11.09 -7.26 -17.97
CA LEU A 11 -10.02 -8.24 -17.75
C LEU A 11 -9.61 -8.41 -16.26
N TRP A 12 -9.89 -7.41 -15.44
CA TRP A 12 -9.60 -7.38 -14.00
C TRP A 12 -10.42 -8.39 -13.20
N MET A 13 -11.65 -8.72 -13.63
CA MET A 13 -12.46 -9.78 -13.00
C MET A 13 -11.86 -11.18 -13.18
N ARG A 14 -11.08 -11.41 -14.24
CA ARG A 14 -10.47 -12.74 -14.49
C ARG A 14 -9.32 -13.05 -13.53
N MET A 15 -8.64 -12.04 -12.99
CA MET A 15 -7.59 -12.26 -11.97
C MET A 15 -8.17 -12.51 -10.58
N ILE A 16 -9.32 -11.90 -10.24
CA ILE A 16 -9.95 -12.04 -8.91
C ILE A 16 -10.48 -13.46 -8.68
N VAL A 17 -10.96 -14.15 -9.72
CA VAL A 17 -11.42 -15.55 -9.61
C VAL A 17 -10.25 -16.53 -9.38
N MET A 18 -9.02 -16.16 -9.74
CA MET A 18 -7.87 -17.08 -9.70
C MET A 18 -7.28 -17.27 -8.29
N CYS A 19 -7.46 -16.32 -7.37
CA CYS A 19 -6.86 -16.39 -6.03
C CYS A 19 -7.75 -17.04 -4.95
N ILE A 20 -9.06 -17.25 -5.19
CA ILE A 20 -9.98 -17.83 -4.19
C ILE A 20 -10.33 -19.30 -4.49
N CYS A 21 -9.97 -19.83 -5.67
CA CYS A 21 -10.34 -21.18 -6.10
C CYS A 21 -9.13 -22.07 -6.44
N LEU A 22 -8.13 -22.18 -5.56
CA LEU A 22 -7.19 -23.31 -5.59
C LEU A 22 -7.91 -24.58 -5.14
N GLY A 23 -8.74 -25.12 -6.04
CA GLY A 23 -9.50 -26.33 -5.80
C GLY A 23 -10.74 -26.46 -6.67
N SER A 24 -10.66 -26.21 -7.98
CA SER A 24 -11.42 -26.95 -9.01
C SER A 24 -11.07 -26.45 -10.40
N TYR A 25 -10.86 -27.40 -11.30
CA TYR A 25 -10.48 -27.20 -12.68
C TYR A 25 -11.43 -26.30 -13.46
N ALA A 26 -10.84 -25.54 -14.38
CA ALA A 26 -11.50 -24.77 -15.40
C ALA A 26 -12.41 -25.64 -16.29
N GLN A 27 -13.68 -25.29 -16.37
CA GLN A 27 -14.49 -25.50 -17.57
C GLN A 27 -15.14 -24.16 -17.92
N GLN A 28 -14.64 -23.58 -19.00
CA GLN A 28 -15.15 -22.37 -19.61
C GLN A 28 -16.42 -22.74 -20.40
N ASN A 29 -17.58 -22.64 -19.75
CA ASN A 29 -18.86 -22.58 -20.44
C ASN A 29 -19.46 -21.19 -20.24
N ASN A 30 -19.90 -20.63 -21.37
CA ASN A 30 -20.43 -19.29 -21.53
C ASN A 30 -21.87 -19.20 -21.01
N ASP A 31 -22.10 -19.56 -19.74
CA ASP A 31 -23.39 -19.40 -19.07
C ASP A 31 -23.33 -18.16 -18.20
N GLN A 32 -24.37 -17.32 -18.30
CA GLN A 32 -24.61 -16.21 -17.38
C GLN A 32 -24.64 -16.79 -15.97
N THR A 33 -23.57 -16.58 -15.20
CA THR A 33 -23.45 -17.05 -13.82
C THR A 33 -24.51 -16.35 -12.99
N MET A 34 -25.60 -17.08 -12.72
CA MET A 34 -26.65 -16.65 -11.81
C MET A 34 -26.15 -16.87 -10.38
N TYR A 35 -25.64 -15.81 -9.76
CA TYR A 35 -25.25 -15.85 -8.35
C TYR A 35 -26.49 -15.95 -7.46
N THR A 36 -26.39 -16.77 -6.41
CA THR A 36 -27.40 -16.76 -5.34
C THR A 36 -27.37 -15.43 -4.59
N LEU A 37 -28.47 -15.07 -3.91
CA LEU A 37 -28.52 -13.85 -3.11
C LEU A 37 -27.43 -13.83 -2.03
N GLU A 38 -27.15 -14.98 -1.43
CA GLU A 38 -26.10 -15.17 -0.42
C GLU A 38 -24.70 -14.96 -1.01
N GLN A 39 -24.43 -15.49 -2.21
CA GLN A 39 -23.16 -15.22 -2.91
C GLN A 39 -23.01 -13.75 -3.30
N ALA A 40 -24.08 -13.11 -3.77
CA ALA A 40 -24.07 -11.69 -4.12
C ALA A 40 -23.81 -10.80 -2.90
N GLN A 41 -24.39 -11.14 -1.74
CA GLN A 41 -24.12 -10.46 -0.47
C GLN A 41 -22.67 -10.66 -0.01
N ALA A 42 -22.15 -11.90 -0.06
CA ALA A 42 -20.75 -12.18 0.27
C ALA A 42 -19.76 -11.40 -0.63
N PHE A 43 -20.06 -11.27 -1.93
CA PHE A 43 -19.25 -10.45 -2.83
C PHE A 43 -19.30 -8.96 -2.45
N ALA A 44 -20.48 -8.41 -2.17
CA ALA A 44 -20.63 -7.01 -1.78
C ALA A 44 -19.92 -6.68 -0.45
N GLU A 45 -20.00 -7.59 0.53
CA GLU A 45 -19.25 -7.46 1.79
C GLU A 45 -17.73 -7.52 1.55
N SER A 46 -17.27 -8.46 0.71
CA SER A 46 -15.84 -8.56 0.37
C SER A 46 -15.33 -7.32 -0.36
N GLU A 47 -16.15 -6.73 -1.24
CA GLU A 47 -15.80 -5.49 -1.95
C GLU A 47 -15.66 -4.33 -0.97
N THR A 48 -16.58 -4.22 0.00
CA THR A 48 -16.53 -3.18 1.05
C THR A 48 -15.25 -3.30 1.88
N VAL A 49 -14.91 -4.52 2.33
CA VAL A 49 -13.69 -4.78 3.09
C VAL A 49 -12.44 -4.43 2.28
N LEU A 50 -12.41 -4.76 0.98
CA LEU A 50 -11.30 -4.42 0.11
C LEU A 50 -11.15 -2.90 -0.06
N GLN A 51 -12.25 -2.18 -0.28
CA GLN A 51 -12.24 -0.72 -0.41
C GLN A 51 -11.71 -0.04 0.86
N GLU A 52 -12.13 -0.51 2.04
CA GLU A 52 -11.60 -0.02 3.31
C GLU A 52 -10.10 -0.31 3.45
N TRP A 53 -9.66 -1.52 3.10
CA TRP A 53 -8.24 -1.88 3.14
C TRP A 53 -7.39 -1.02 2.20
N PHE A 54 -7.86 -0.76 0.97
CA PHE A 54 -7.21 0.16 0.03
C PHE A 54 -7.10 1.58 0.59
N LYS A 55 -8.20 2.08 1.15
CA LYS A 55 -8.24 3.41 1.76
C LYS A 55 -7.27 3.51 2.93
N ASP A 56 -7.22 2.51 3.80
CA ASP A 56 -6.30 2.47 4.93
C ASP A 56 -4.84 2.51 4.45
N MET A 57 -4.52 1.75 3.41
CA MET A 57 -3.18 1.72 2.79
C MET A 57 -2.79 3.04 2.10
N GLU A 58 -3.75 3.79 1.56
CA GLU A 58 -3.48 5.12 0.98
C GLU A 58 -3.41 6.24 2.03
N THR A 59 -3.85 5.97 3.26
CA THR A 59 -3.96 6.99 4.30
C THR A 59 -2.61 7.21 4.99
N PRO A 60 -2.06 8.45 4.99
CA PRO A 60 -0.86 8.79 5.75
C PRO A 60 -1.06 8.59 7.25
N GLY A 61 0.02 8.26 7.95
CA GLY A 61 0.03 8.04 9.39
C GLY A 61 -0.47 9.23 10.20
N ILE A 62 -0.24 10.44 9.71
CA ILE A 62 -0.61 11.68 10.35
C ILE A 62 -1.33 12.57 9.35
N THR A 63 -2.53 13.02 9.73
CA THR A 63 -3.29 14.06 9.01
C THR A 63 -3.64 15.18 9.97
N ILE A 64 -3.63 16.43 9.51
CA ILE A 64 -4.08 17.58 10.29
C ILE A 64 -5.46 17.99 9.77
N LEU A 65 -6.51 17.86 10.58
CA LEU A 65 -7.85 18.35 10.28
C LEU A 65 -8.24 19.37 11.34
N ASP A 66 -8.62 20.57 10.93
CA ASP A 66 -9.08 21.66 11.81
C ASP A 66 -8.12 21.98 12.98
N GLY A 67 -6.82 21.79 12.77
CA GLY A 67 -5.77 22.01 13.77
C GLY A 67 -5.55 20.84 14.73
N GLU A 68 -6.34 19.77 14.62
CA GLU A 68 -6.17 18.52 15.36
C GLU A 68 -5.37 17.50 14.56
N MET A 69 -4.51 16.76 15.27
CA MET A 69 -3.70 15.70 14.70
C MET A 69 -4.49 14.38 14.76
N ILE A 70 -4.74 13.80 13.61
CA ILE A 70 -5.46 12.54 13.46
C ILE A 70 -4.47 11.47 13.01
N PHE A 71 -4.44 10.37 13.76
CA PHE A 71 -3.60 9.22 13.49
C PHE A 71 -4.37 8.16 12.70
N SER A 72 -3.74 7.60 11.67
CA SER A 72 -4.28 6.45 10.95
C SER A 72 -4.20 5.16 11.79
N LYS A 73 -4.89 4.09 11.35
CA LYS A 73 -4.78 2.76 11.99
C LYS A 73 -3.33 2.29 12.06
N GLU A 74 -2.55 2.53 11.00
CA GLU A 74 -1.14 2.16 10.94
C GLU A 74 -0.29 2.97 11.93
N ALA A 75 -0.55 4.28 12.07
CA ALA A 75 0.12 5.12 13.05
C ALA A 75 -0.22 4.72 14.49
N LEU A 76 -1.48 4.41 14.78
CA LEU A 76 -1.88 3.89 16.09
C LEU A 76 -1.15 2.58 16.40
N LYS A 77 -1.06 1.66 15.42
CA LYS A 77 -0.29 0.42 15.56
C LYS A 77 1.19 0.69 15.86
N LEU A 78 1.81 1.68 15.22
CA LEU A 78 3.18 2.11 15.51
C LEU A 78 3.37 2.65 16.93
N ILE A 79 2.38 3.39 17.44
CA ILE A 79 2.41 3.98 18.77
C ILE A 79 2.26 2.87 19.83
N GLU A 80 1.26 2.00 19.66
CA GLU A 80 0.83 1.00 20.65
C GLU A 80 1.70 -0.26 20.67
N ASP A 81 2.09 -0.78 19.49
CA ASP A 81 2.86 -2.02 19.39
C ASP A 81 4.36 -1.75 19.26
N VAL A 82 5.05 -1.83 20.39
CA VAL A 82 6.50 -1.65 20.48
C VAL A 82 7.27 -2.70 19.68
N ALA A 83 6.79 -3.94 19.61
CA ALA A 83 7.46 -5.01 18.87
C ALA A 83 7.33 -4.79 17.36
N TYR A 84 6.13 -4.40 16.91
CA TYR A 84 5.89 -4.00 15.53
C TYR A 84 6.76 -2.81 15.13
N ARG A 85 6.78 -1.74 15.94
CA ARG A 85 7.63 -0.57 15.71
C ARG A 85 9.11 -0.94 15.58
N LYS A 86 9.62 -1.80 16.47
CA LYS A 86 11.00 -2.31 16.40
C LYS A 86 11.28 -3.15 15.14
N SER A 87 10.25 -3.83 14.61
CA SER A 87 10.39 -4.61 13.37
C SER A 87 10.51 -3.73 12.12
N ILE A 88 10.12 -2.46 12.22
CA ILE A 88 10.16 -1.49 11.12
C ILE A 88 11.49 -0.78 11.13
N TYR A 89 11.87 -0.16 12.25
CA TYR A 89 13.08 0.65 12.35
C TYR A 89 14.27 -0.24 12.73
N LYS A 90 14.95 -0.74 11.70
CA LYS A 90 16.23 -1.43 11.88
C LYS A 90 17.36 -0.41 12.03
N LYS A 91 18.33 -0.73 12.89
CA LYS A 91 19.58 0.02 13.00
C LYS A 91 20.49 -0.18 11.79
N ASP A 92 20.40 -1.36 11.18
CA ASP A 92 21.14 -1.71 9.97
C ASP A 92 20.29 -1.40 8.73
N SER A 93 20.95 -1.27 7.57
CA SER A 93 20.27 -1.07 6.29
C SER A 93 19.26 -2.20 5.98
N TYR A 94 18.14 -1.82 5.37
CA TYR A 94 17.15 -2.79 4.88
C TYR A 94 17.74 -3.73 3.83
N THR A 95 17.08 -4.87 3.62
CA THR A 95 17.41 -5.86 2.59
C THR A 95 16.18 -6.23 1.77
N PHE A 96 16.38 -6.82 0.58
CA PHE A 96 15.27 -7.37 -0.20
C PHE A 96 14.52 -8.50 0.53
N THR A 97 15.17 -9.21 1.45
CA THR A 97 14.52 -10.20 2.31
C THR A 97 13.51 -9.55 3.25
N ASP A 98 13.80 -8.34 3.75
CA ASP A 98 12.88 -7.59 4.60
C ASP A 98 11.65 -7.15 3.81
N VAL A 99 11.88 -6.61 2.61
CA VAL A 99 10.81 -6.22 1.68
C VAL A 99 9.90 -7.42 1.39
N LYS A 100 10.50 -8.57 1.02
CA LYS A 100 9.76 -9.80 0.76
C LYS A 100 8.93 -10.22 1.97
N SER A 101 9.51 -10.21 3.17
CA SER A 101 8.77 -10.60 4.38
C SER A 101 7.59 -9.68 4.68
N SER A 102 7.71 -8.37 4.43
CA SER A 102 6.60 -7.43 4.63
C SER A 102 5.51 -7.64 3.59
N LEU A 103 5.87 -7.88 2.32
CA LEU A 103 4.92 -8.18 1.24
C LEU A 103 4.15 -9.49 1.49
N GLU A 104 4.82 -10.56 1.93
CA GLU A 104 4.17 -11.85 2.27
C GLU A 104 3.16 -11.73 3.41
N LYS A 105 3.35 -10.75 4.31
CA LYS A 105 2.44 -10.44 5.41
C LYS A 105 1.38 -9.39 5.04
N LEU A 106 1.35 -8.94 3.78
CA LEU A 106 0.49 -7.85 3.30
C LEU A 106 0.68 -6.53 4.08
N GLU A 107 1.86 -6.33 4.69
CA GLU A 107 2.27 -5.08 5.35
C GLU A 107 2.79 -4.10 4.29
N LEU A 108 1.91 -3.68 3.38
CA LEU A 108 2.32 -2.97 2.16
C LEU A 108 3.01 -1.64 2.46
N GLN A 109 2.42 -0.76 3.29
CA GLN A 109 3.07 0.51 3.61
C GLN A 109 4.50 0.29 4.16
N LYS A 110 4.68 -0.70 5.04
CA LYS A 110 6.00 -1.07 5.58
C LYS A 110 6.95 -1.56 4.50
N ALA A 111 6.47 -2.38 3.56
CA ALA A 111 7.27 -2.83 2.43
C ALA A 111 7.74 -1.64 1.57
N PHE A 112 6.85 -0.71 1.25
CA PHE A 112 7.19 0.49 0.48
C PHE A 112 8.15 1.42 1.23
N TRP A 113 8.02 1.54 2.56
CA TRP A 113 9.02 2.24 3.39
C TRP A 113 10.42 1.62 3.29
N GLN A 114 10.51 0.30 3.40
CA GLN A 114 11.77 -0.42 3.24
C GLN A 114 12.36 -0.22 1.82
N MET A 115 11.51 -0.20 0.79
CA MET A 115 11.91 0.11 -0.59
C MET A 115 12.45 1.54 -0.74
N ILE A 116 11.83 2.54 -0.10
CA ILE A 116 12.36 3.92 -0.09
C ILE A 116 13.74 3.96 0.55
N GLY A 117 13.97 3.19 1.63
CA GLY A 117 15.27 3.08 2.28
C GLY A 117 16.33 2.41 1.39
N LEU A 118 15.96 1.39 0.61
CA LEU A 118 16.84 0.68 -0.34
C LEU A 118 17.14 1.44 -1.63
N TYR A 119 16.30 2.43 -1.97
CA TYR A 119 16.31 3.11 -3.25
C TYR A 119 17.68 3.66 -3.70
N PRO A 120 18.49 4.34 -2.86
CA PRO A 120 19.74 4.94 -3.32
C PRO A 120 20.70 3.97 -3.99
N GLU A 121 20.81 2.75 -3.44
CA GLU A 121 21.75 1.73 -3.91
C GLU A 121 21.12 0.76 -4.93
N ASN A 122 19.78 0.75 -5.04
CA ASN A 122 19.03 -0.25 -5.81
C ASN A 122 17.96 0.39 -6.71
N LYS A 123 18.21 1.59 -7.23
CA LYS A 123 17.21 2.43 -7.91
C LYS A 123 16.37 1.66 -8.93
N GLU A 124 17.00 1.02 -9.90
CA GLU A 124 16.30 0.33 -10.99
C GLU A 124 15.42 -0.82 -10.47
N ALA A 125 15.97 -1.67 -9.61
CA ALA A 125 15.23 -2.79 -9.03
C ALA A 125 14.03 -2.32 -8.22
N ILE A 126 14.18 -1.27 -7.41
CA ILE A 126 13.09 -0.70 -6.61
C ILE A 126 12.00 -0.12 -7.52
N LEU A 127 12.36 0.62 -8.57
CA LEU A 127 11.37 1.15 -9.53
C LEU A 127 10.62 0.03 -10.24
N GLN A 128 11.31 -1.04 -10.66
CA GLN A 128 10.68 -2.21 -11.28
C GLN A 128 9.70 -2.90 -10.32
N TYR A 129 10.09 -3.12 -9.06
CA TYR A 129 9.20 -3.71 -8.06
C TYR A 129 7.97 -2.86 -7.82
N ILE A 130 8.16 -1.56 -7.59
CA ILE A 130 7.05 -0.63 -7.35
C ILE A 130 6.11 -0.59 -8.56
N TYR A 131 6.65 -0.49 -9.77
CA TYR A 131 5.86 -0.46 -10.99
C TYR A 131 5.06 -1.74 -11.22
N ALA A 132 5.58 -2.91 -10.83
CA ALA A 132 4.85 -4.17 -10.92
C ALA A 132 3.55 -4.19 -10.10
N TYR A 133 3.46 -3.37 -9.05
CA TYR A 133 2.24 -3.23 -8.24
C TYR A 133 1.31 -2.11 -8.75
N ASP A 134 1.77 -1.25 -9.66
CA ASP A 134 1.01 -0.06 -10.09
C ASP A 134 -0.26 -0.41 -10.85
N GLY A 135 -0.26 -1.56 -11.52
CA GLY A 135 -1.45 -2.13 -12.15
C GLY A 135 -2.47 -2.73 -11.19
N VAL A 136 -2.29 -2.65 -9.86
CA VAL A 136 -3.23 -3.22 -8.88
C VAL A 136 -3.56 -2.23 -7.77
N ILE A 137 -2.58 -1.42 -7.37
CA ILE A 137 -2.72 -0.43 -6.30
C ILE A 137 -2.20 0.93 -6.78
N PRO A 138 -2.71 2.06 -6.28
CA PRO A 138 -2.18 3.38 -6.64
C PRO A 138 -0.84 3.63 -5.93
N THR A 139 0.24 3.12 -6.50
CA THR A 139 1.55 3.05 -5.83
C THR A 139 2.12 4.41 -5.47
N ASP A 140 1.83 5.47 -6.24
CA ASP A 140 2.24 6.84 -5.92
C ASP A 140 1.67 7.31 -4.57
N LYS A 141 0.40 7.00 -4.30
CA LYS A 141 -0.24 7.29 -3.02
C LYS A 141 0.32 6.44 -1.90
N VAL A 142 0.52 5.14 -2.14
CA VAL A 142 1.06 4.21 -1.13
C VAL A 142 2.49 4.58 -0.72
N VAL A 143 3.36 4.90 -1.69
CA VAL A 143 4.72 5.38 -1.44
C VAL A 143 4.70 6.65 -0.59
N THR A 144 3.84 7.60 -0.95
CA THR A 144 3.67 8.87 -0.21
C THR A 144 3.15 8.64 1.21
N ALA A 145 2.12 7.82 1.37
CA ALA A 145 1.54 7.46 2.66
C ALA A 145 2.55 6.74 3.55
N SER A 146 3.37 5.85 2.96
CA SER A 146 4.43 5.14 3.68
C SER A 146 5.46 6.13 4.22
N PHE A 147 5.94 7.07 3.40
CA PHE A 147 6.86 8.12 3.86
C PHE A 147 6.26 8.92 5.02
N TYR A 148 5.07 9.51 4.84
CA TYR A 148 4.42 10.32 5.88
C TYR A 148 3.91 9.52 7.08
N THR A 149 3.93 8.19 7.01
CA THR A 149 3.71 7.34 8.17
C THR A 149 5.04 7.15 8.87
N TYR A 150 5.97 6.41 8.27
CA TYR A 150 7.12 5.92 9.00
C TYR A 150 8.17 6.97 9.27
N ALA A 151 8.33 8.01 8.44
CA ALA A 151 9.32 9.06 8.71
C ALA A 151 8.98 9.86 9.97
N PHE A 152 7.68 10.07 10.28
CA PHE A 152 7.25 10.81 11.47
C PHE A 152 7.28 10.00 12.78
N PHE A 153 7.46 8.68 12.67
CA PHE A 153 7.60 7.78 13.82
C PHE A 153 8.99 7.14 13.90
N ASP A 154 9.90 7.49 12.99
CA ASP A 154 11.27 6.99 12.98
C ASP A 154 12.05 7.63 14.14
N PRO A 155 12.59 6.83 15.08
CA PRO A 155 13.35 7.36 16.22
C PRO A 155 14.69 8.00 15.83
N GLU A 156 15.22 7.74 14.62
CA GLU A 156 16.41 8.43 14.09
C GLU A 156 16.07 9.82 13.55
N ILE A 157 14.82 10.03 13.14
CA ILE A 157 14.35 11.27 12.51
C ILE A 157 13.60 12.17 13.49
N THR A 158 12.78 11.56 14.34
CA THR A 158 11.79 12.24 15.17
C THR A 158 11.83 11.78 16.62
N THR A 159 11.32 12.64 17.50
CA THR A 159 10.95 12.28 18.87
C THR A 159 9.51 12.70 19.12
N ILE A 160 8.78 11.95 19.96
CA ILE A 160 7.42 12.31 20.32
C ILE A 160 7.49 13.13 21.62
N LYS A 161 7.20 14.44 21.53
CA LYS A 161 7.05 15.33 22.70
C LYS A 161 5.62 15.81 22.80
N ASN A 162 5.01 15.65 23.99
CA ASN A 162 3.62 16.04 24.26
C ASN A 162 2.61 15.49 23.22
N GLY A 163 2.81 14.24 22.79
CA GLY A 163 1.94 13.58 21.81
C GLY A 163 2.10 14.06 20.36
N LYS A 164 3.08 14.93 20.07
CA LYS A 164 3.38 15.41 18.71
C LYS A 164 4.77 14.96 18.28
N PRO A 165 4.95 14.48 17.03
CA PRO A 165 6.28 14.23 16.49
C PRO A 165 7.00 15.56 16.24
N GLU A 166 8.22 15.64 16.75
CA GLU A 166 9.17 16.73 16.51
C GLU A 166 10.33 16.17 15.70
N VAL A 167 10.59 16.77 14.53
CA VAL A 167 11.69 16.36 13.64
C VAL A 167 13.01 16.88 14.20
N LEU A 168 13.87 15.96 14.66
CA LEU A 168 15.20 16.26 15.20
C LEU A 168 16.30 16.21 14.12
N ARG A 169 16.09 15.41 13.07
CA ARG A 169 17.02 15.23 11.95
C ARG A 169 16.37 15.62 10.63
N PRO A 170 16.21 16.93 10.36
CA PRO A 170 15.60 17.41 9.13
C PRO A 170 16.37 16.97 7.88
N ASP A 171 17.69 16.83 7.99
CA ASP A 171 18.56 16.33 6.91
C ASP A 171 18.20 14.91 6.47
N ILE A 172 17.97 14.00 7.42
CA ILE A 172 17.53 12.63 7.11
C ILE A 172 16.11 12.65 6.55
N PHE A 173 15.20 13.41 7.16
CA PHE A 173 13.82 13.54 6.71
C PHE A 173 13.74 14.02 5.25
N GLU A 174 14.47 15.09 4.91
CA GLU A 174 14.54 15.66 3.57
C GLU A 174 15.11 14.68 2.54
N GLU A 175 16.11 13.89 2.93
CA GLU A 175 16.68 12.87 2.05
C GLU A 175 15.67 11.75 1.75
N TYR A 176 14.91 11.27 2.74
CA TYR A 176 13.80 10.33 2.51
C TYR A 176 12.67 10.96 1.67
N LEU A 177 12.35 12.23 1.90
CA LEU A 177 11.36 12.96 1.11
C LEU A 177 11.81 13.09 -0.35
N ARG A 178 13.08 13.41 -0.59
CA ARG A 178 13.69 13.51 -1.92
C ARG A 178 13.55 12.18 -2.67
N ARG A 179 13.91 11.06 -2.04
CA ARG A 179 13.77 9.70 -2.61
C ARG A 179 12.32 9.39 -2.94
N THR A 180 11.40 9.68 -2.02
CA THR A 180 9.96 9.48 -2.19
C THR A 180 9.44 10.25 -3.41
N ASN A 181 9.79 11.53 -3.53
CA ASN A 181 9.39 12.37 -4.66
C ASN A 181 9.98 11.89 -5.99
N GLU A 182 11.23 11.43 -5.99
CA GLU A 182 11.89 10.85 -7.17
C GLU A 182 11.13 9.60 -7.65
N ILE A 183 10.83 8.66 -6.74
CA ILE A 183 10.05 7.45 -7.03
C ILE A 183 8.66 7.79 -7.58
N VAL A 184 7.93 8.69 -6.90
CA VAL A 184 6.59 9.14 -7.34
C VAL A 184 6.63 9.78 -8.72
N SER A 185 7.68 10.54 -9.02
CA SER A 185 7.85 11.15 -10.35
C SER A 185 8.03 10.10 -11.43
N TYR A 186 8.82 9.04 -11.17
CA TYR A 186 8.97 7.93 -12.09
C TYR A 186 7.67 7.16 -12.31
N ILE A 187 6.91 6.85 -11.25
CA ILE A 187 5.61 6.19 -11.37
C ILE A 187 4.70 6.98 -12.32
N LYS A 188 4.56 8.30 -12.08
CA LYS A 188 3.73 9.17 -12.91
C LYS A 188 4.19 9.21 -14.36
N TYR A 189 5.50 9.32 -14.58
CA TYR A 189 6.09 9.28 -15.92
C TYR A 189 5.72 7.98 -16.66
N PHE A 190 5.89 6.81 -16.02
CA PHE A 190 5.57 5.54 -16.66
C PHE A 190 4.07 5.36 -16.92
N ARG A 191 3.18 5.90 -16.08
CA ARG A 191 1.74 5.93 -16.34
C ARG A 191 1.43 6.73 -17.60
N THR A 192 1.96 7.94 -17.74
CA THR A 192 1.76 8.76 -18.93
C THR A 192 2.25 8.06 -20.20
N VAL A 193 3.45 7.45 -20.16
CA VAL A 193 3.97 6.70 -21.30
C VAL A 193 3.10 5.49 -21.65
N SER A 194 2.54 4.80 -20.64
CA SER A 194 1.65 3.65 -20.88
C SER A 194 0.28 4.03 -21.44
N GLU A 195 -0.19 5.26 -21.21
CA GLU A 195 -1.46 5.77 -21.76
C GLU A 195 -1.32 6.19 -23.24
N GLU A 196 -0.11 6.49 -23.69
CA GLU A 196 0.19 6.90 -25.07
C GLU A 196 0.39 5.73 -26.04
N ASN A 197 0.53 4.49 -25.53
CA ASN A 197 0.79 3.27 -26.32
C ASN A 197 -0.41 2.31 -26.34
#